data_AF-A0A1D8TY31-F1
#
_entry.id   AF-A0A1D8TY31-F1
#
_cell.length_a   1.000
_cell.length_b   1.000
_cell.length_c   1.000
_cell.angle_alpha   90.00
_cell.angle_beta   90.00
_cell.angle_gamma   90.00
#
_symmetry.space_group_name_H-M   'P 1'
#
loop_
_entity.id
_entity.type
_entity.pdbx_description
1 polymer ?
#
loop_
_entity_poly.entity_id
_entity_poly.type
_entity_poly.pdbx_seq_one_letter_code
_entity_poly.pdbx_strand_id
1 'polypeptide(L)'
;MVRQGVKGVIALIVALCSMPVLSQTANFASLNLSPGFSPSQGQVSGHTGGAYSLSSIANSDRNNDPCIGFGDPTPDHLMVLEANLPSLTIGVNTGGNDTTLLIQFPNNQILCGDDTGSKKDASITAQNWPAGTYQIWVGAFEGGQRWDYTLTAQE
;
A
#
# COMPACT_ATOMS: atom_id res chain seq x y z
N MET A 1 35.94 48.35 45.84
CA MET A 1 35.91 48.44 44.36
C MET A 1 35.59 47.06 43.82
N VAL A 2 34.54 46.98 43.00
CA VAL A 2 33.85 45.77 42.52
C VAL A 2 34.57 45.18 41.31
N ARG A 3 34.56 43.86 41.16
CA ARG A 3 34.28 43.17 39.87
C ARG A 3 34.06 41.67 40.09
N GLN A 4 32.80 41.30 40.22
CA GLN A 4 32.31 39.92 40.20
C GLN A 4 32.37 39.37 38.76
N GLY A 5 32.80 38.12 38.63
CA GLY A 5 32.88 37.40 37.37
C GLY A 5 31.51 36.98 36.86
N VAL A 6 31.27 37.21 35.57
CA VAL A 6 30.09 36.72 34.87
C VAL A 6 30.39 35.32 34.35
N LYS A 7 29.70 34.32 34.90
CA LYS A 7 29.68 32.94 34.40
C LYS A 7 28.86 32.92 33.11
N GLY A 8 29.49 32.56 31.98
CA GLY A 8 28.82 32.40 30.69
C GLY A 8 27.91 31.17 30.69
N VAL A 9 26.64 31.37 30.33
CA VAL A 9 25.69 30.29 30.06
C VAL A 9 25.66 30.09 28.54
N ILE A 10 26.06 28.91 28.08
CA ILE A 10 25.95 28.50 26.67
C ILE A 10 24.50 28.04 26.45
N ALA A 11 23.75 28.78 25.64
CA ALA A 11 22.40 28.38 25.22
C ALA A 11 22.50 27.41 24.03
N LEU A 12 22.01 26.18 24.21
CA LEU A 12 21.90 25.17 23.15
C LEU A 12 20.64 25.47 22.32
N ILE A 13 20.81 25.96 21.10
CA ILE A 13 19.69 26.17 20.16
C ILE A 13 19.40 24.81 19.50
N VAL A 14 18.32 24.14 19.89
CA VAL A 14 17.82 22.94 19.22
C VAL A 14 17.03 23.37 17.99
N ALA A 15 17.63 23.25 16.80
CA ALA A 15 16.93 23.47 15.54
C ALA A 15 15.98 22.29 15.28
N LEU A 16 14.68 22.49 15.50
CA LEU A 16 13.61 21.58 15.09
C LEU A 16 13.46 21.68 13.57
N CYS A 17 14.22 20.87 12.82
CA CYS A 17 13.96 20.67 11.40
C CYS A 17 12.66 19.88 11.26
N SER A 18 11.54 20.57 11.02
CA SER A 18 10.31 19.96 10.56
C SER A 18 10.52 19.40 9.16
N MET A 19 10.91 18.12 9.09
CA MET A 19 10.99 17.37 7.83
C MET A 19 9.57 17.29 7.28
N PRO A 20 9.31 17.72 6.04
CA PRO A 20 8.02 17.44 5.43
C PRO A 20 7.88 15.92 5.30
N VAL A 21 6.90 15.34 5.98
CA VAL A 21 6.45 13.97 5.66
C VAL A 21 5.81 14.07 4.28
N LEU A 22 6.42 13.46 3.27
CA LEU A 22 5.78 13.29 1.97
C LEU A 22 4.51 12.45 2.20
N SER A 23 3.35 13.09 2.13
CA SER A 23 2.07 12.39 2.18
C SER A 23 1.93 11.63 0.86
N GLN A 24 2.20 10.32 0.87
CA GLN A 24 1.84 9.45 -0.24
C GLN A 24 0.32 9.60 -0.44
N THR A 25 -0.12 9.91 -1.67
CA THR A 25 -1.54 10.06 -1.99
C THR A 25 -2.08 8.75 -2.54
N ALA A 26 -3.29 8.38 -2.16
CA ALA A 26 -4.04 7.27 -2.75
C ALA A 26 -5.43 7.74 -3.19
N ASN A 27 -6.03 7.03 -4.15
CA ASN A 27 -7.34 7.38 -4.71
C ASN A 27 -8.47 7.17 -3.71
N PHE A 28 -8.33 6.20 -2.79
CA PHE A 28 -9.35 5.80 -1.84
C PHE A 28 -8.82 5.66 -0.41
N ALA A 29 -9.69 5.21 0.49
CA ALA A 29 -9.42 5.08 1.92
C ALA A 29 -8.23 4.14 2.20
N SER A 30 -7.46 4.46 3.23
CA SER A 30 -6.33 3.65 3.68
C SER A 30 -6.73 2.64 4.77
N LEU A 31 -5.93 1.58 4.89
CA LEU A 31 -5.99 0.61 5.98
C LEU A 31 -4.90 0.93 7.01
N ASN A 32 -5.20 0.82 8.31
CA ASN A 32 -4.19 0.80 9.36
C ASN A 32 -4.42 -0.44 10.24
N LEU A 33 -3.48 -1.37 10.22
CA LEU A 33 -3.66 -2.72 10.73
C LEU A 33 -2.57 -3.07 11.75
N SER A 34 -3.01 -3.55 12.90
CA SER A 34 -2.18 -4.17 13.94
C SER A 34 -2.43 -5.68 13.96
N PRO A 35 -1.47 -6.52 14.40
CA PRO A 35 -1.68 -7.96 14.51
C PRO A 35 -2.95 -8.32 15.28
N GLY A 36 -3.72 -9.29 14.76
CA GLY A 36 -5.01 -9.70 15.30
C GLY A 36 -6.16 -8.76 14.97
N PHE A 37 -6.05 -7.95 13.91
CA PHE A 37 -7.12 -7.05 13.49
C PHE A 37 -8.39 -7.83 13.11
N SER A 38 -9.56 -7.24 13.37
CA SER A 38 -10.85 -7.85 13.03
C SER A 38 -11.11 -7.79 11.52
N PRO A 39 -11.92 -8.71 10.95
CA PRO A 39 -12.24 -8.70 9.52
C PRO A 39 -12.78 -7.36 9.00
N SER A 40 -13.51 -6.59 9.83
CA SER A 40 -14.02 -5.27 9.44
C SER A 40 -12.94 -4.19 9.36
N GLN A 41 -11.84 -4.31 10.11
CA GLN A 41 -10.70 -3.40 10.02
C GLN A 41 -9.88 -3.65 8.75
N GLY A 42 -9.84 -4.89 8.28
CA GLY A 42 -9.17 -5.31 7.05
C GLY A 42 -9.97 -5.04 5.78
N GLN A 43 -10.93 -4.12 5.76
CA GLN A 43 -11.80 -3.88 4.61
C GLN A 43 -11.85 -2.41 4.21
N VAL A 44 -11.66 -2.15 2.92
CA VAL A 44 -11.89 -0.84 2.29
C VAL A 44 -12.58 -1.04 0.94
N SER A 45 -13.26 0.00 0.46
CA SER A 45 -13.94 -0.03 -0.84
C SER A 45 -13.31 0.95 -1.80
N GLY A 46 -13.43 0.64 -3.09
CA GLY A 46 -12.98 1.47 -4.19
C GLY A 46 -13.65 1.04 -5.48
N HIS A 47 -13.11 1.51 -6.60
CA HIS A 47 -13.49 1.02 -7.91
C HIS A 47 -12.27 0.97 -8.83
N THR A 48 -12.21 0.00 -9.74
CA THR A 48 -11.18 0.02 -10.79
C THR A 48 -11.42 1.22 -11.72
N GLY A 49 -10.42 1.55 -12.53
CA GLY A 49 -10.51 2.62 -13.51
C GLY A 49 -9.17 2.87 -14.17
N GLY A 50 -9.08 3.95 -14.93
CA GLY A 50 -7.84 4.33 -15.61
C GLY A 50 -7.45 3.38 -16.73
N ALA A 51 -6.48 3.82 -17.53
CA ALA A 51 -5.92 3.05 -18.65
C ALA A 51 -4.39 3.01 -18.59
N TYR A 52 -3.82 3.37 -17.44
CA TYR A 52 -2.38 3.31 -17.21
C TYR A 52 -2.00 1.85 -17.01
N SER A 53 -1.03 1.35 -17.80
CA SER A 53 -0.62 -0.04 -17.70
C SER A 53 0.17 -0.26 -16.41
N LEU A 54 -0.27 -1.21 -15.57
CA LEU A 54 0.44 -1.54 -14.33
C LEU A 54 1.84 -2.11 -14.60
N SER A 55 2.06 -2.70 -15.78
CA SER A 55 3.39 -3.12 -16.24
C SER A 55 4.41 -1.97 -16.34
N SER A 56 3.94 -0.72 -16.46
CA SER A 56 4.78 0.48 -16.45
C SER A 56 5.27 0.85 -15.04
N ILE A 57 4.65 0.31 -13.98
CA ILE A 57 5.15 0.43 -12.59
C ILE A 57 6.24 -0.62 -12.36
N ALA A 58 5.95 -1.87 -12.69
CA ALA A 58 6.89 -2.99 -12.65
C ALA A 58 6.48 -3.99 -13.72
N ASN A 59 7.42 -4.54 -14.50
CA ASN A 59 7.08 -5.53 -15.52
C ASN A 59 6.71 -6.89 -14.92
N SER A 60 7.42 -7.29 -13.86
CA SER A 60 7.21 -8.53 -13.13
C SER A 60 7.54 -8.34 -11.65
N ASP A 61 7.01 -9.22 -10.82
CA ASP A 61 7.20 -9.20 -9.38
C ASP A 61 8.45 -10.00 -8.93
N ARG A 62 8.66 -10.12 -7.61
CA ARG A 62 9.83 -10.84 -7.06
C ARG A 62 9.85 -12.35 -7.34
N ASN A 63 8.73 -12.93 -7.76
CA ASN A 63 8.58 -14.34 -8.13
C ASN A 63 8.64 -14.55 -9.66
N ASN A 64 8.83 -13.47 -10.43
CA ASN A 64 8.70 -13.40 -11.89
C ASN A 64 7.25 -13.52 -12.41
N ASP A 65 6.26 -13.27 -11.56
CA ASP A 65 4.87 -13.18 -12.02
C ASP A 65 4.66 -11.85 -12.74
N PRO A 66 4.00 -11.83 -13.91
CA PRO A 66 3.85 -10.60 -14.68
C PRO A 66 2.83 -9.66 -14.02
N CYS A 67 3.19 -8.38 -13.97
CA CYS A 67 2.31 -7.34 -13.44
C CYS A 67 1.45 -6.77 -14.57
N ILE A 68 0.37 -7.48 -14.86
CA ILE A 68 -0.55 -7.18 -15.97
C ILE A 68 -1.68 -6.26 -15.51
N GLY A 69 -2.54 -5.89 -16.48
CA GLY A 69 -3.71 -5.06 -16.23
C GLY A 69 -3.46 -3.57 -16.28
N PHE A 70 -4.52 -2.84 -15.97
CA PHE A 70 -4.62 -1.40 -16.11
C PHE A 70 -5.28 -0.77 -14.88
N GLY A 71 -4.80 0.40 -14.52
CA GLY A 71 -5.27 1.17 -13.38
C GLY A 71 -4.99 2.67 -13.59
N ASP A 72 -4.76 3.35 -12.48
CA ASP A 72 -4.24 4.71 -12.42
C ASP A 72 -2.74 4.72 -12.03
N PRO A 73 -1.98 5.78 -12.35
CA PRO A 73 -0.58 5.91 -11.91
C PRO A 73 -0.47 6.09 -10.39
N THR A 74 -1.51 6.65 -9.76
CA THR A 74 -1.63 6.79 -8.29
C THR A 74 -2.18 5.48 -7.70
N PRO A 75 -1.64 4.99 -6.56
CA PRO A 75 -2.20 3.80 -5.91
C PRO A 75 -3.63 4.04 -5.43
N ASP A 76 -4.41 2.98 -5.39
CA ASP A 76 -5.81 3.02 -4.95
C ASP A 76 -5.92 3.08 -3.43
N HIS A 77 -5.08 2.32 -2.75
CA HIS A 77 -5.05 2.27 -1.29
C HIS A 77 -3.63 2.34 -0.76
N LEU A 78 -3.50 2.92 0.43
CA LEU A 78 -2.35 2.70 1.29
C LEU A 78 -2.75 1.74 2.39
N MET A 79 -1.86 0.83 2.75
CA MET A 79 -2.01 -0.02 3.92
C MET A 79 -0.81 0.18 4.84
N VAL A 80 -1.08 0.57 6.09
CA VAL A 80 -0.06 0.68 7.13
C VAL A 80 -0.15 -0.55 8.02
N LEU A 81 0.94 -1.32 8.09
CA LEU A 81 1.10 -2.38 9.07
C LEU A 81 1.91 -1.84 10.26
N GLU A 82 1.32 -1.83 11.45
CA GLU A 82 1.95 -1.31 12.67
C GLU A 82 3.04 -2.26 13.21
N ALA A 83 2.98 -3.54 12.85
CA ALA A 83 3.97 -4.56 13.17
C ALA A 83 4.07 -5.61 12.06
N ASN A 84 5.09 -6.46 12.12
CA ASN A 84 5.25 -7.54 11.15
C ASN A 84 4.11 -8.57 11.27
N LEU A 85 3.60 -9.04 10.14
CA LEU A 85 2.64 -10.16 10.07
C LEU A 85 3.30 -11.40 9.43
N PRO A 86 3.08 -12.61 9.96
CA PRO A 86 3.68 -13.83 9.43
C PRO A 86 3.07 -14.22 8.07
N SER A 87 1.79 -13.92 7.87
CA SER A 87 1.00 -14.21 6.68
C SER A 87 -0.02 -13.10 6.50
N LEU A 88 -0.34 -12.78 5.25
CA LEU A 88 -1.46 -11.93 4.90
C LEU A 88 -1.94 -12.31 3.50
N THR A 89 -3.26 -12.33 3.34
CA THR A 89 -3.94 -12.41 2.06
C THR A 89 -4.60 -11.07 1.79
N ILE A 90 -4.28 -10.49 0.63
CA ILE A 90 -5.01 -9.35 0.07
C ILE A 90 -5.89 -9.88 -1.05
N GLY A 91 -7.19 -9.59 -1.00
CA GLY A 91 -8.17 -10.04 -1.99
C GLY A 91 -9.04 -8.92 -2.49
N VAL A 92 -9.43 -8.99 -3.75
CA VAL A 92 -10.44 -8.13 -4.35
C VAL A 92 -11.77 -8.89 -4.35
N ASN A 93 -12.88 -8.17 -4.29
CA ASN A 93 -14.20 -8.74 -4.49
C ASN A 93 -15.05 -7.75 -5.28
N THR A 94 -15.26 -8.04 -6.56
CA THR A 94 -16.17 -7.32 -7.46
C THR A 94 -17.46 -8.11 -7.74
N GLY A 95 -17.56 -9.34 -7.23
CA GLY A 95 -18.59 -10.29 -7.60
C GLY A 95 -18.27 -11.11 -8.86
N GLY A 96 -17.02 -11.13 -9.32
CA GLY A 96 -16.55 -11.99 -10.41
C GLY A 96 -16.11 -11.31 -11.71
N ASN A 97 -15.81 -10.00 -11.69
CA ASN A 97 -15.16 -9.31 -12.81
C ASN A 97 -13.65 -9.56 -12.80
N ASP A 98 -13.01 -9.38 -13.97
CA ASP A 98 -11.58 -9.63 -14.17
C ASP A 98 -10.73 -8.45 -13.65
N THR A 99 -10.08 -8.69 -12.52
CA THR A 99 -9.26 -7.71 -11.80
C THR A 99 -7.83 -8.17 -11.69
N THR A 100 -6.93 -7.22 -11.48
CA THR A 100 -5.50 -7.45 -11.25
C THR A 100 -5.07 -6.70 -10.01
N LEU A 101 -3.99 -7.14 -9.37
CA LEU A 101 -3.49 -6.56 -8.13
C LEU A 101 -1.98 -6.35 -8.23
N LEU A 102 -1.52 -5.16 -7.83
CA LEU A 102 -0.11 -4.86 -7.66
C LEU A 102 0.09 -4.27 -6.26
N ILE A 103 1.04 -4.83 -5.51
CA ILE A 103 1.37 -4.36 -4.16
C ILE A 103 2.85 -4.03 -4.10
N GLN A 104 3.16 -2.77 -3.77
CA GLN A 104 4.51 -2.34 -3.44
C GLN A 104 4.71 -2.34 -1.93
N PHE A 105 5.73 -3.08 -1.49
CA PHE A 105 6.14 -3.22 -0.10
C PHE A 105 6.90 -1.97 0.38
N PRO A 106 7.05 -1.77 1.71
CA PRO A 106 7.84 -0.68 2.27
C PRO A 106 9.31 -0.66 1.80
N ASN A 107 9.85 -1.82 1.43
CA ASN A 107 11.20 -1.98 0.91
C ASN A 107 11.28 -1.94 -0.63
N ASN A 108 10.21 -1.48 -1.30
CA ASN A 108 10.04 -1.41 -2.76
C ASN A 108 9.98 -2.76 -3.49
N GLN A 109 9.89 -3.90 -2.77
CA GLN A 109 9.55 -5.16 -3.43
C GLN A 109 8.12 -5.12 -3.97
N ILE A 110 7.88 -5.83 -5.06
CA ILE A 110 6.57 -5.92 -5.71
C ILE A 110 6.05 -7.35 -5.56
N LEU A 111 4.74 -7.45 -5.33
CA LEU A 111 3.95 -8.65 -5.61
C LEU A 111 2.86 -8.30 -6.61
N CYS A 112 2.65 -9.18 -7.56
CA CYS A 112 1.57 -9.06 -8.56
C CYS A 112 0.66 -10.28 -8.47
N GLY A 113 -0.63 -10.04 -8.57
CA GLY A 113 -1.67 -11.04 -8.48
C GLY A 113 -2.64 -10.86 -9.63
N ASP A 114 -2.88 -11.95 -10.35
CA ASP A 114 -3.96 -12.09 -11.30
C ASP A 114 -4.63 -13.45 -11.04
N ASP A 115 -5.88 -13.57 -11.43
CA ASP A 115 -6.66 -14.75 -11.15
C ASP A 115 -6.44 -15.85 -12.19
N THR A 116 -5.70 -16.89 -11.80
CA THR A 116 -5.63 -18.15 -12.55
C THR A 116 -6.68 -19.14 -12.00
N GLY A 117 -7.94 -19.04 -12.42
CA GLY A 117 -9.00 -19.95 -11.96
C GLY A 117 -10.41 -19.69 -12.53
N SER A 118 -11.43 -20.23 -11.85
CA SER A 118 -12.85 -19.99 -12.16
C SER A 118 -13.42 -18.71 -11.52
N LYS A 119 -12.67 -18.12 -10.58
CA LYS A 119 -12.87 -16.75 -10.08
C LYS A 119 -11.90 -15.83 -10.82
N LYS A 120 -12.29 -14.57 -10.94
CA LYS A 120 -11.61 -13.51 -11.69
C LYS A 120 -11.24 -12.29 -10.83
N ASP A 121 -11.56 -12.40 -9.55
CA ASP A 121 -11.26 -11.41 -8.51
C ASP A 121 -9.85 -11.65 -7.92
N ALA A 122 -8.88 -10.79 -8.29
CA ALA A 122 -7.47 -10.91 -7.93
C ALA A 122 -7.22 -11.15 -6.44
N SER A 123 -6.23 -11.99 -6.13
CA SER A 123 -5.72 -12.16 -4.77
C SER A 123 -4.22 -12.40 -4.71
N ILE A 124 -3.60 -11.97 -3.61
CA ILE A 124 -2.19 -12.22 -3.28
C ILE A 124 -2.13 -12.75 -1.85
N THR A 125 -1.62 -13.97 -1.68
CA THR A 125 -1.25 -14.52 -0.37
C THR A 125 0.27 -14.63 -0.29
N ALA A 126 0.86 -14.04 0.75
CA ALA A 126 2.30 -14.12 0.96
C ALA A 126 2.65 -14.24 2.44
N GLN A 127 3.85 -14.74 2.70
CA GLN A 127 4.46 -14.76 4.02
C GLN A 127 5.37 -13.55 4.23
N ASN A 128 5.64 -13.27 5.51
CA ASN A 128 6.59 -12.25 5.96
C ASN A 128 6.25 -10.86 5.43
N TRP A 129 5.27 -10.21 6.06
CA TRP A 129 4.87 -8.84 5.78
C TRP A 129 5.50 -7.90 6.83
N PRO A 130 6.58 -7.16 6.51
CA PRO A 130 7.19 -6.25 7.47
C PRO A 130 6.27 -5.07 7.80
N ALA A 131 6.43 -4.53 9.01
CA ALA A 131 5.79 -3.27 9.38
C ALA A 131 6.17 -2.15 8.39
N GLY A 132 5.23 -1.26 8.11
CA GLY A 132 5.43 -0.11 7.22
C GLY A 132 4.24 0.15 6.31
N THR A 133 4.46 1.04 5.34
CA THR A 133 3.44 1.47 4.39
C THR A 133 3.57 0.73 3.06
N TYR A 134 2.45 0.15 2.64
CA TYR A 134 2.27 -0.53 1.37
C TYR A 134 1.42 0.34 0.45
N GLN A 135 1.72 0.30 -0.84
CA GLN A 135 0.90 0.90 -1.88
C GLN A 135 0.21 -0.23 -2.66
N ILE A 136 -1.09 -0.10 -2.88
CA ILE A 136 -1.92 -1.12 -3.50
C ILE A 136 -2.64 -0.50 -4.70
N TRP A 137 -2.46 -1.11 -5.86
CA TRP A 137 -3.22 -0.80 -7.08
C TRP A 137 -4.18 -1.97 -7.35
N VAL A 138 -5.47 -1.65 -7.50
CA VAL A 138 -6.52 -2.59 -7.88
C VAL A 138 -6.90 -2.28 -9.32
N GLY A 139 -6.31 -3.03 -10.24
CA GLY A 139 -6.51 -2.86 -11.67
C GLY A 139 -7.66 -3.71 -12.21
N ALA A 140 -7.98 -3.45 -13.48
CA ALA A 140 -8.79 -4.33 -14.31
C ALA A 140 -7.94 -4.94 -15.43
N PHE A 141 -8.36 -6.08 -15.97
CA PHE A 141 -7.60 -6.74 -17.04
C PHE A 141 -7.52 -5.88 -18.31
N GLU A 142 -8.58 -5.15 -18.64
CA GLU A 142 -8.61 -4.17 -19.74
C GLU A 142 -8.69 -2.73 -19.25
N GLY A 143 -8.04 -1.82 -19.97
CA GLY A 143 -8.04 -0.39 -19.65
C GLY A 143 -9.42 0.25 -19.72
N GLY A 144 -9.72 1.10 -18.75
CA GLY A 144 -10.95 1.89 -18.65
C GLY A 144 -12.13 1.14 -18.04
N GLN A 145 -11.99 -0.14 -17.72
CA GLN A 145 -13.03 -0.91 -17.04
C GLN A 145 -13.19 -0.43 -15.59
N ARG A 146 -14.46 -0.28 -15.18
CA ARG A 146 -14.83 0.28 -13.88
C ARG A 146 -15.74 -0.69 -13.12
N TRP A 147 -15.17 -1.35 -12.13
CA TRP A 147 -15.84 -2.30 -11.26
C TRP A 147 -15.74 -1.80 -9.83
N ASP A 148 -16.88 -1.64 -9.16
CA ASP A 148 -16.89 -1.39 -7.72
C ASP A 148 -16.38 -2.65 -7.00
N TYR A 149 -15.58 -2.44 -5.96
CA TYR A 149 -14.95 -3.55 -5.24
C TYR A 149 -14.87 -3.30 -3.73
N THR A 150 -14.75 -4.40 -3.00
CA THR A 150 -14.19 -4.42 -1.65
C THR A 150 -12.81 -5.06 -1.69
N LEU A 151 -11.80 -4.35 -1.19
CA LEU A 151 -10.48 -4.88 -0.93
C LEU A 151 -10.45 -5.43 0.49
N THR A 152 -10.01 -6.67 0.65
CA THR A 152 -9.83 -7.34 1.93
C THR A 152 -8.35 -7.54 2.23
N ALA A 153 -7.97 -7.35 3.49
CA ALA A 153 -6.74 -7.84 4.09
C ALA A 153 -7.13 -8.85 5.17
N GLN A 154 -6.51 -10.03 5.17
CA GLN A 154 -6.79 -11.11 6.11
C GLN A 154 -5.51 -11.83 6.52
N GLU A 155 -5.25 -11.96 7.82
CA GLU A 155 -4.11 -12.74 8.36
C GLU A 155 -4.21 -14.25 8.05
#